data_AF-A0A7J0HE16-F1
#
_entry.id   AF-A0A7J0HE16-F1
#
_cell.length_a   1.000
_cell.length_b   1.000
_cell.length_c   1.000
_cell.angle_alpha   90.00
_cell.angle_beta   90.00
_cell.angle_gamma   90.00
#
_symmetry.space_group_name_H-M   'P 1'
#
loop_
_entity.id
_entity.type
_entity.pdbx_description
1 polymer ?
#
loop_
_entity_poly.entity_id
_entity_poly.type
_entity_poly.pdbx_seq_one_letter_code
_entity_poly.pdbx_strand_id
1 'polypeptide(L)'
;MLQSWAIPCVDKFTANSERESYARTLIEIDEAKEVENSIGVALPFGEVYQQAIYYENIPKFCSHCKVMGHSVNACKVLANLKDKGAA
;
A
#
# COMPACT_ATOMS: atom_id res chain seq x y z
N MET A 1 10.15 20.14 -24.10
CA MET A 1 10.99 19.76 -22.95
C MET A 1 10.04 19.34 -21.83
N LEU A 2 9.59 18.08 -21.86
CA LEU A 2 8.70 17.52 -20.84
C LEU A 2 9.58 16.92 -19.76
N GLN A 3 9.45 17.41 -18.54
CA GLN A 3 10.24 16.93 -17.41
C GLN A 3 9.83 15.49 -17.11
N SER A 4 10.81 14.61 -17.28
CA SER A 4 10.82 13.21 -16.89
C SER A 4 10.75 13.12 -15.37
N TRP A 5 9.57 12.88 -14.81
CA TRP A 5 9.42 12.39 -13.43
C TRP A 5 8.34 11.31 -13.41
N ALA A 6 8.68 10.19 -12.79
CA ALA A 6 8.01 8.88 -12.82
C ALA A 6 8.20 8.14 -14.15
N ILE A 7 9.18 7.24 -14.18
CA ILE A 7 9.00 5.97 -14.90
C ILE A 7 7.77 5.35 -14.24
N PRO A 8 6.63 5.19 -14.92
CA PRO A 8 5.48 4.53 -14.32
C PRO A 8 5.97 3.14 -13.92
N CYS A 9 5.81 2.78 -12.65
CA CYS A 9 6.05 1.43 -12.13
C CYS A 9 4.95 0.47 -12.64
N VAL A 10 4.78 0.45 -13.95
CA VAL A 10 3.82 -0.35 -14.68
C VAL A 10 4.57 -1.47 -15.37
N ASP A 11 3.91 -2.61 -15.52
CA ASP A 11 4.50 -3.72 -16.26
C ASP A 11 4.62 -3.38 -17.76
N LYS A 12 5.44 -4.14 -18.48
CA LYS A 12 5.70 -3.93 -19.91
C LYS A 12 4.42 -3.91 -20.77
N PHE A 13 3.45 -4.76 -20.46
CA PHE A 13 2.22 -4.82 -21.26
C PHE A 13 1.38 -3.56 -21.08
N THR A 14 1.29 -3.07 -19.84
CA THR A 14 0.63 -1.79 -19.55
C THR A 14 1.40 -0.62 -20.21
N ALA A 15 2.73 -0.60 -20.14
CA ALA A 15 3.55 0.44 -20.78
C ALA A 15 3.38 0.50 -22.30
N ASN A 16 3.25 -0.66 -22.94
CA ASN A 16 3.11 -0.77 -24.40
C ASN A 16 1.65 -0.75 -24.88
N SER A 17 0.68 -0.61 -23.97
CA SER A 17 -0.75 -0.75 -24.27
C SER A 17 -1.10 -2.06 -25.00
N GLU A 18 -0.34 -3.13 -24.74
CA GLU A 18 -0.55 -4.45 -25.36
C GLU A 18 -1.77 -5.18 -24.77
N ARG A 19 -2.32 -4.67 -23.66
CA ARG A 19 -3.49 -5.24 -22.99
C ARG A 19 -4.48 -4.14 -22.64
N GLU A 20 -5.62 -4.14 -23.34
CA GLU A 20 -6.65 -3.11 -23.20
C GLU A 20 -7.68 -3.43 -22.12
N SER A 21 -7.74 -4.69 -21.63
CA SER A 21 -8.73 -5.11 -20.64
C SER A 21 -8.43 -4.67 -19.21
N TYR A 22 -7.18 -4.34 -18.90
CA TYR A 22 -6.77 -3.78 -17.60
C TYR A 22 -5.39 -3.15 -17.70
N ALA A 23 -5.09 -2.24 -16.78
CA ALA A 23 -3.76 -1.70 -16.53
C ALA A 23 -3.27 -2.14 -15.13
N ARG A 24 -1.96 -2.33 -14.96
CA ARG A 24 -1.35 -2.54 -13.64
C ARG A 24 -0.41 -1.39 -13.30
N THR A 25 -0.52 -0.92 -12.07
CA THR A 25 0.39 0.07 -11.49
C THR A 25 0.81 -0.39 -10.11
N LEU A 26 2.03 -0.06 -9.71
CA LEU A 26 2.43 -0.15 -8.30
C LEU A 26 1.95 1.10 -7.57
N ILE A 27 1.56 0.93 -6.30
CA ILE A 27 1.24 2.01 -5.39
C ILE A 27 2.06 1.77 -4.13
N GLU A 28 2.75 2.81 -3.66
CA GLU A 28 3.42 2.77 -2.36
C GLU A 28 2.39 3.00 -1.27
N ILE A 29 2.34 2.09 -0.30
CA ILE A 29 1.40 2.16 0.82
C ILE A 29 2.21 2.38 2.10
N ASP A 30 1.76 3.34 2.90
CA ASP A 30 2.28 3.58 4.24
C ASP A 30 1.48 2.76 5.25
N GLU A 31 2.03 1.65 5.72
CA GLU A 31 1.36 0.73 6.64
C GLU A 31 1.23 1.27 8.07
N ALA A 32 1.83 2.43 8.36
CA ALA A 32 1.58 3.14 9.61
C ALA A 32 0.22 3.87 9.62
N LYS A 33 -0.41 4.03 8.44
CA LYS A 33 -1.73 4.65 8.26
C LYS A 33 -2.81 3.60 8.06
N GLU A 34 -4.06 4.03 8.16
CA GLU A 34 -5.19 3.18 7.78
C GLU A 34 -5.12 2.86 6.28
N VAL A 35 -5.37 1.60 5.94
CA VAL A 35 -5.34 1.11 4.57
C VAL A 35 -6.58 1.61 3.83
N GLU A 36 -6.39 2.25 2.69
CA GLU A 36 -7.49 2.75 1.84
C GLU A 36 -8.19 1.59 1.11
N ASN A 37 -9.51 1.64 1.00
CA ASN A 37 -10.28 0.60 0.30
C ASN A 37 -10.63 0.97 -1.14
N SER A 38 -10.28 2.18 -1.59
CA SER A 38 -10.54 2.68 -2.94
C SER A 38 -9.58 3.80 -3.31
N ILE A 39 -9.26 3.91 -4.60
CA ILE A 39 -8.48 5.03 -5.17
C ILE A 39 -9.28 5.76 -6.23
N GLY A 40 -9.09 7.08 -6.32
CA GLY A 40 -9.62 7.90 -7.39
C GLY A 40 -8.75 7.83 -8.64
N VAL A 41 -9.33 7.46 -9.77
CA VAL A 41 -8.71 7.48 -11.09
C VAL A 41 -9.28 8.65 -11.89
N ALA A 42 -8.44 9.63 -12.21
CA ALA A 42 -8.84 10.74 -13.07
C ALA A 42 -9.04 10.26 -14.51
N LEU A 43 -10.24 10.47 -15.04
CA LEU A 43 -10.59 10.17 -16.43
C LEU A 43 -10.29 11.38 -17.33
N PRO A 44 -10.15 11.17 -18.67
CA PRO A 44 -9.76 12.23 -19.60
C PRO A 44 -10.65 13.48 -19.61
N PHE A 45 -11.91 13.34 -19.20
CA PHE A 45 -12.89 14.43 -19.19
C PHE A 45 -13.07 15.10 -17.83
N GLY A 46 -12.16 14.83 -16.88
CA GLY A 46 -12.16 15.44 -15.54
C GLY A 46 -13.04 14.74 -14.52
N GLU A 47 -13.76 13.69 -14.93
CA GLU A 47 -14.46 12.80 -14.02
C GLU A 47 -13.46 11.98 -13.19
N VAL A 48 -13.83 11.63 -11.97
CA VAL A 48 -13.02 10.73 -11.12
C VAL A 48 -13.79 9.44 -10.93
N TYR A 49 -13.21 8.35 -11.41
CA TYR A 49 -13.73 7.01 -11.18
C TYR A 49 -13.16 6.45 -9.87
N GLN A 50 -14.03 5.99 -8.97
CA GLN A 50 -13.61 5.37 -7.71
C GLN A 50 -13.37 3.87 -7.93
N GLN A 51 -12.10 3.48 -8.00
CA GLN A 51 -11.70 2.09 -8.14
C GLN A 51 -11.54 1.45 -6.76
N ALA A 52 -12.34 0.43 -6.46
CA ALA A 52 -12.18 -0.37 -5.25
C ALA A 52 -10.85 -1.14 -5.26
N ILE A 53 -10.18 -1.21 -4.11
CA ILE A 53 -8.94 -1.97 -3.93
C ILE A 53 -9.29 -3.32 -3.28
N TYR A 54 -8.81 -4.40 -3.89
CA TYR A 54 -8.90 -5.74 -3.34
C TYR A 54 -7.49 -6.22 -3.00
N TYR A 55 -7.21 -6.29 -1.71
CA TYR A 55 -5.91 -6.74 -1.24
C TYR A 55 -5.85 -8.27 -1.15
N GLU A 56 -4.82 -8.86 -1.75
CA GLU A 56 -4.61 -10.31 -1.66
C GLU A 56 -3.88 -10.69 -0.37
N ASN A 57 -2.82 -9.96 0.01
CA ASN A 57 -1.95 -10.30 1.13
C ASN A 57 -1.46 -9.05 1.87
N ILE A 58 -2.34 -8.37 2.63
CA ILE A 58 -1.91 -7.24 3.47
C ILE A 58 -0.95 -7.77 4.54
N PRO A 59 0.28 -7.23 4.66
CA PRO A 59 1.18 -7.61 5.72
C PRO A 59 0.59 -7.23 7.09
N LYS A 60 1.18 -7.77 8.16
CA LYS A 60 0.89 -7.29 9.51
C LYS A 60 1.96 -6.29 9.91
N PHE A 61 1.58 -5.07 10.27
CA PHE A 61 2.50 -4.08 10.81
C PHE A 61 2.33 -3.90 12.33
N CYS A 62 3.46 -3.82 13.04
CA CYS A 62 3.48 -3.53 14.46
C CYS A 62 3.72 -2.04 14.69
N SER A 63 2.67 -1.32 15.10
CA SER A 63 2.74 0.12 15.40
C SER A 63 3.66 0.47 16.57
N HIS A 64 3.99 -0.50 17.45
CA HIS A 64 4.89 -0.32 18.58
C HIS A 64 6.37 -0.41 18.19
N CYS A 65 6.82 -1.55 17.66
CA CYS A 65 8.25 -1.74 17.32
C CYS A 65 8.60 -1.37 15.87
N LYS A 66 7.61 -0.96 15.05
CA LYS A 66 7.77 -0.54 13.66
C LYS A 66 8.33 -1.64 12.73
N VAL A 67 7.98 -2.90 13.01
CA VAL A 67 8.43 -4.09 12.26
C VAL A 67 7.24 -4.78 11.58
N MET A 68 7.47 -5.26 10.36
CA MET A 68 6.53 -6.07 9.57
C MET A 68 6.46 -7.53 10.05
N GLY A 69 5.33 -8.19 9.82
CA GLY A 69 5.08 -9.60 10.11
C GLY A 69 4.26 -9.90 11.37
N HIS A 70 3.93 -8.89 12.19
CA HIS A 70 3.07 -9.08 13.37
C HIS A 70 2.31 -7.80 13.73
N SER A 71 1.17 -7.92 14.42
CA SER A 71 0.44 -6.77 14.96
C SER A 71 0.95 -6.40 16.36
N VAL A 72 0.56 -5.22 16.86
CA VAL A 72 0.93 -4.75 18.21
C VAL A 72 0.55 -5.75 19.31
N ASN A 73 -0.57 -6.47 19.14
CA ASN A 73 -1.05 -7.48 20.09
C ASN A 73 -0.11 -8.70 20.20
N ALA A 74 0.65 -9.00 19.15
CA ALA A 74 1.63 -10.09 19.11
C ALA A 74 3.08 -9.58 19.25
N CYS A 75 3.27 -8.34 19.71
CA CYS A 75 4.61 -7.74 19.83
C CYS A 75 5.37 -8.29 21.04
N LYS A 76 6.43 -9.06 20.78
CA LYS A 76 7.32 -9.60 21.81
C LYS A 76 8.04 -8.52 22.61
N VAL A 77 8.41 -7.40 21.95
CA VAL A 77 9.07 -6.27 22.62
C VAL A 77 8.14 -5.66 23.67
N LEU A 78 6.86 -5.47 23.30
CA LEU A 78 5.86 -4.94 24.22
C LEU A 78 5.54 -5.91 25.36
N ALA A 79 5.48 -7.21 25.07
CA ALA A 79 5.28 -8.24 26.11
C ALA A 79 6.39 -8.18 27.18
N ASN A 80 7.65 -8.18 26.77
CA ASN A 80 8.80 -8.12 27.69
C ASN A 80 8.85 -6.85 28.55
N LEU A 81 8.27 -5.73 28.09
CA LEU A 81 8.18 -4.49 28.87
C LEU A 81 7.14 -4.59 29.99
N LYS A 82 6.02 -5.28 29.73
CA LYS A 82 4.98 -5.51 30.74
C LYS A 82 5.49 -6.39 31.87
N ASP A 83 6.29 -7.40 31.54
CA ASP A 83 6.87 -8.32 32.53
C ASP A 83 7.89 -7.63 33.46
N LYS A 84 8.53 -6.54 33.01
CA LYS A 84 9.52 -5.77 33.79
C LYS A 84 8.92 -4.65 34.64
N GLY A 85 7.69 -4.21 34.36
CA GLY A 85 6.99 -3.19 35.13
C GLY A 85 6.19 -3.73 36.32
N ALA A 86 6.14 -5.06 36.47
CA ALA A 86 5.42 -5.76 37.54
C ALA A 86 6.35 -6.31 38.64
N ALA A 87 7.62 -5.89 38.67
CA ALA A 87 8.62 -6.21 39.68
C ALA A 87 9.04 -4.98 40.48
#